data_AF-M4QIN0-F1
#
_entry.id   AF-M4QIN0-F1
#
_cell.length_a   1.000
_cell.length_b   1.000
_cell.length_c   1.000
_cell.angle_alpha   90.00
_cell.angle_beta   90.00
_cell.angle_gamma   90.00
#
_symmetry.space_group_name_H-M   'P 1'
#
loop_
_entity.id
_entity.type
_entity.pdbx_description
1 polymer ?
#
loop_
_entity_poly.entity_id
_entity_poly.type
_entity_poly.pdbx_seq_one_letter_code
_entity_poly.pdbx_strand_id
1 'polypeptide(L)'
;IIGLGAASTANAQLAEQFFPNIFSNHAPVKQHYHNVVVGDTSIVENLQDSDDTQLKFYSNDEYSVPDSLLFNKMLHEQQLNGFKKGDTIIPLDENGKPVYKVDYKLDGQEPRRVYSVTTKIATQDDVDNSPYSRGIQGDIDDLYEANKENVNRLIEHGDKIFANEESVQYLNREVQNNIENIHELAQQQDQHSSDIKTLKKNVEKDLLDLSGRLIAQKEDIAQNQTDIQDLATYNELQDQYAQKQTEAIDALNKASSENTQN
;
A
#
# COMPACT_ATOMS: atom_id res chain seq x y z
N ILE A 1 65.25 -34.86 -24.30
CA ILE A 1 66.48 -34.15 -23.87
C ILE A 1 66.14 -33.49 -22.55
N ILE A 2 66.79 -33.92 -21.46
CA ILE A 2 66.53 -33.42 -20.10
C ILE A 2 67.38 -32.17 -19.91
N GLY A 3 66.73 -31.00 -19.82
CA GLY A 3 67.39 -29.73 -19.54
C GLY A 3 67.42 -29.48 -18.03
N LEU A 4 68.61 -29.62 -17.42
CA LEU A 4 68.85 -29.27 -16.02
C LEU A 4 69.17 -27.78 -15.92
N GLY A 5 68.22 -26.99 -15.40
CA GLY A 5 68.44 -25.63 -14.91
C GLY A 5 68.32 -25.61 -13.39
N ALA A 6 69.36 -25.15 -12.70
CA ALA A 6 69.41 -25.11 -11.24
C ALA A 6 68.48 -24.04 -10.66
N ALA A 7 67.69 -24.41 -9.64
CA ALA A 7 67.09 -23.45 -8.70
C ALA A 7 67.15 -24.04 -7.28
N SER A 8 67.80 -23.30 -6.39
CA SER A 8 67.78 -23.52 -4.94
C SER A 8 66.65 -22.70 -4.34
N THR A 9 65.61 -23.36 -3.83
CA THR A 9 65.00 -23.17 -2.49
C THR A 9 63.86 -24.18 -2.33
N ALA A 10 63.83 -24.89 -1.19
CA ALA A 10 62.73 -25.72 -0.67
C ALA A 10 62.02 -26.63 -1.71
N ASN A 11 62.55 -27.85 -1.78
CA ASN A 11 62.23 -28.96 -2.65
C ASN A 11 60.74 -29.38 -2.62
N ALA A 12 59.89 -28.76 -3.44
CA ALA A 12 58.78 -29.45 -4.10
C ALA A 12 59.19 -29.54 -5.57
N GLN A 13 59.68 -30.71 -6.01
CA GLN A 13 60.04 -30.90 -7.40
C GLN A 13 58.73 -30.95 -8.18
N LEU A 14 58.41 -29.88 -8.91
CA LEU A 14 57.26 -29.85 -9.82
C LEU A 14 57.71 -30.43 -11.15
N ALA A 15 56.97 -31.42 -11.66
CA ALA A 15 57.17 -31.98 -12.99
C ALA A 15 56.08 -31.45 -13.92
N GLU A 16 56.48 -30.86 -15.04
CA GLU A 16 55.54 -30.45 -16.10
C GLU A 16 55.61 -31.45 -17.27
N GLN A 17 54.45 -32.04 -17.61
CA GLN A 17 54.30 -32.92 -18.76
C GLN A 17 53.27 -32.35 -19.74
N PHE A 18 53.73 -31.96 -20.93
CA PHE A 18 52.83 -31.47 -21.99
C PHE A 18 51.97 -32.59 -22.55
N PHE A 19 50.71 -32.26 -22.90
CA PHE A 19 49.84 -33.21 -23.56
C PHE A 19 50.47 -33.67 -24.88
N PRO A 20 50.48 -34.99 -25.15
CA PRO A 20 50.94 -35.48 -26.43
C PRO A 20 50.01 -35.00 -27.53
N ASN A 21 50.52 -34.91 -28.76
CA ASN A 21 49.68 -34.64 -29.90
C ASN A 21 48.62 -35.76 -30.03
N ILE A 22 47.36 -35.42 -29.73
CA ILE A 22 46.22 -36.34 -29.73
C ILE A 22 45.81 -36.78 -31.14
N PHE A 23 46.39 -36.19 -32.19
CA PHE A 23 46.19 -36.59 -33.58
C PHE A 23 47.37 -37.42 -34.07
N SER A 24 47.15 -38.70 -34.33
CA SER A 24 48.16 -39.62 -34.86
C SER A 24 48.65 -39.15 -36.25
N ASN A 25 49.95 -38.85 -36.31
CA ASN A 25 50.78 -38.34 -37.42
C ASN A 25 51.02 -36.81 -37.47
N HIS A 26 52.31 -36.45 -37.58
CA HIS A 26 52.89 -35.10 -37.56
C HIS A 26 52.67 -34.29 -38.86
N ALA A 27 51.47 -34.37 -39.44
CA ALA A 27 51.11 -33.47 -40.54
C ALA A 27 50.87 -32.05 -39.98
N PRO A 28 51.35 -30.97 -40.64
CA PRO A 28 51.20 -29.60 -40.15
C PRO A 28 49.76 -29.21 -39.80
N VAL A 29 48.81 -29.69 -40.60
CA VAL A 29 47.36 -29.47 -40.40
C VAL A 29 46.85 -30.13 -39.09
N LYS A 30 47.43 -31.26 -38.68
CA LYS A 30 47.05 -31.97 -37.45
C LYS A 30 47.64 -31.33 -36.18
N GLN A 31 48.81 -30.71 -36.29
CA GLN A 31 49.38 -29.90 -35.21
C GLN A 31 48.51 -28.67 -34.93
N HIS A 32 47.96 -28.04 -35.96
CA HIS A 32 47.01 -26.95 -35.79
C HIS A 32 45.75 -27.38 -35.00
N TYR A 33 45.17 -28.55 -35.31
CA TYR A 33 44.02 -29.07 -34.56
C TYR A 33 44.34 -29.39 -33.10
N HIS A 34 45.55 -29.89 -32.79
CA HIS A 34 45.98 -30.09 -31.41
C HIS A 34 45.98 -28.77 -30.64
N ASN A 35 46.58 -27.74 -31.21
CA ASN A 35 46.67 -26.41 -30.60
C ASN A 35 45.29 -25.78 -30.41
N VAL A 36 44.35 -26.00 -31.33
CA VAL A 36 42.97 -25.52 -31.16
C VAL A 36 42.24 -26.25 -30.02
N VAL A 37 42.36 -27.59 -29.97
CA VAL A 37 41.58 -28.40 -29.01
C VAL A 37 42.11 -28.27 -27.60
N VAL A 38 43.41 -28.54 -27.42
CA VAL A 38 44.04 -28.52 -26.09
C VAL A 38 45.04 -27.39 -25.94
N GLY A 39 45.54 -26.80 -27.01
CA GLY A 39 46.60 -25.78 -26.92
C GLY A 39 47.91 -26.37 -26.39
N ASP A 40 48.86 -25.49 -26.12
CA ASP A 40 50.04 -25.85 -25.33
C ASP A 40 49.60 -26.00 -23.87
N THR A 41 49.06 -27.15 -23.52
CA THR A 41 48.63 -27.48 -22.16
C THR A 41 49.55 -28.53 -21.56
N SER A 42 49.93 -28.30 -20.31
CA SER A 42 50.72 -29.23 -19.51
C SER A 42 49.96 -29.67 -18.28
N ILE A 43 50.22 -30.91 -17.87
CA ILE A 43 49.95 -31.37 -16.53
C ILE A 43 51.12 -30.94 -15.65
N VAL A 44 50.83 -30.28 -14.54
CA VAL A 44 51.78 -29.93 -13.49
C VAL A 44 51.52 -30.87 -12.32
N GLU A 45 52.47 -31.76 -12.05
CA GLU A 45 52.40 -32.71 -10.95
C GLU A 45 53.36 -32.30 -9.84
N ASN A 46 52.87 -32.31 -8.61
CA ASN A 46 53.73 -32.25 -7.44
C ASN A 46 54.31 -33.64 -7.16
N LEU A 47 55.62 -33.82 -7.31
CA LEU A 47 56.28 -35.12 -7.12
C LEU A 47 56.23 -35.64 -5.66
N GLN A 48 55.70 -34.86 -4.72
CA GLN A 48 55.45 -35.26 -3.32
C GLN A 48 53.97 -35.52 -3.00
N ASP A 49 53.05 -35.07 -3.85
CA ASP A 49 51.61 -35.22 -3.69
C ASP A 49 50.95 -35.39 -5.07
N SER A 50 50.84 -36.65 -5.50
CA SER A 50 50.33 -37.00 -6.84
C SER A 50 48.84 -36.72 -7.02
N ASP A 51 48.11 -36.45 -5.94
CA ASP A 51 46.66 -36.21 -5.98
C ASP A 51 46.34 -34.74 -6.36
N ASP A 52 47.32 -33.81 -6.29
CA ASP A 52 47.20 -32.42 -6.73
C ASP A 52 47.71 -32.23 -8.17
N THR A 53 47.02 -32.90 -9.10
CA THR A 53 47.30 -32.75 -10.54
C THR A 53 46.66 -31.46 -11.06
N GLN A 54 47.48 -30.51 -11.52
CA GLN A 54 47.01 -29.23 -12.05
C GLN A 54 47.18 -29.16 -13.57
N LEU A 55 46.30 -28.43 -14.26
CA LEU A 55 46.45 -28.12 -15.67
C LEU A 55 47.02 -26.72 -15.79
N LYS A 56 48.08 -26.58 -16.59
CA LYS A 56 48.67 -25.29 -16.92
C LYS A 56 48.52 -25.05 -18.42
N PHE A 57 47.72 -24.06 -18.75
CA PHE A 57 47.41 -23.62 -20.10
C PHE A 57 48.33 -22.47 -20.47
N TYR A 58 48.96 -22.53 -21.63
CA TYR A 58 49.83 -21.46 -22.13
C TYR A 58 49.21 -20.78 -23.36
N SER A 59 49.53 -19.50 -23.56
CA SER A 59 49.23 -18.77 -24.78
C SER A 59 50.08 -19.27 -25.96
N ASN A 60 49.60 -19.01 -27.17
CA ASN A 60 50.31 -19.36 -28.41
C ASN A 60 51.48 -18.39 -28.68
N ASP A 61 51.39 -17.14 -28.20
CA ASP A 61 52.37 -16.08 -28.41
C ASP A 61 52.43 -15.09 -27.23
N GLU A 62 53.28 -14.05 -27.35
CA GLU A 62 53.55 -13.07 -26.29
C GLU A 62 52.45 -12.02 -26.08
N TYR A 63 51.49 -11.92 -27.01
CA TYR A 63 50.41 -10.92 -27.02
C TYR A 63 49.03 -11.54 -26.82
N SER A 64 48.93 -12.88 -26.82
CA SER A 64 47.69 -13.62 -26.58
C SER A 64 47.61 -14.21 -25.17
N VAL A 65 46.39 -14.58 -24.77
CA VAL A 65 46.11 -15.36 -23.56
C VAL A 65 45.79 -16.81 -23.97
N PRO A 66 45.83 -17.78 -23.04
CA PRO A 66 45.33 -19.12 -23.33
C PRO A 66 43.90 -19.10 -23.89
N ASP A 67 43.70 -19.76 -25.02
CA ASP A 67 42.46 -19.70 -25.81
C ASP A 67 42.03 -21.05 -26.41
N SER A 68 42.58 -22.16 -25.91
CA SER A 68 42.22 -23.50 -26.39
C SER A 68 40.75 -23.84 -26.08
N LEU A 69 40.16 -24.74 -26.87
CA LEU A 69 38.78 -25.20 -26.63
C LEU A 69 38.60 -25.80 -25.23
N LEU A 70 39.59 -26.56 -24.75
CA LEU A 70 39.58 -27.11 -23.40
C LEU A 70 39.56 -26.01 -22.33
N PHE A 71 40.43 -25.01 -22.46
CA PHE A 71 40.48 -23.88 -21.53
C PHE A 71 39.16 -23.10 -21.51
N ASN A 72 38.65 -22.73 -22.68
CA ASN A 72 37.40 -21.98 -22.81
C ASN A 72 36.20 -22.78 -22.30
N LYS A 73 36.12 -24.08 -22.60
CA LYS A 73 35.05 -24.94 -22.07
C LYS A 73 35.06 -24.97 -20.55
N MET A 74 36.22 -25.18 -19.95
CA MET A 74 36.37 -25.22 -18.50
C MET A 74 35.99 -23.88 -17.86
N LEU A 75 36.45 -22.77 -18.43
CA LEU A 75 36.12 -21.42 -17.95
C LEU A 75 34.61 -21.15 -18.02
N HIS A 76 33.99 -21.47 -19.17
CA HIS A 76 32.55 -21.27 -19.36
C HIS A 76 31.71 -22.15 -18.44
N GLU A 77 32.07 -23.43 -18.26
CA GLU A 77 31.35 -24.33 -17.35
C GLU A 77 31.43 -23.84 -15.90
N GLN A 78 32.59 -23.36 -15.48
CA GLN A 78 32.78 -22.77 -14.14
C GLN A 78 31.97 -21.48 -13.97
N GLN A 79 31.97 -20.57 -14.95
CA GLN A 79 31.20 -19.33 -14.87
C GLN A 79 29.68 -19.55 -14.94
N LEU A 80 29.24 -20.57 -15.70
CA LEU A 80 27.83 -20.89 -15.85
C LEU A 80 27.27 -21.60 -14.62
N ASN A 81 27.93 -22.69 -14.20
CA ASN A 81 27.41 -23.61 -13.18
C ASN A 81 28.03 -23.37 -11.80
N GLY A 82 29.07 -22.55 -11.71
CA GLY A 82 29.86 -22.42 -10.50
C GLY A 82 30.77 -23.62 -10.26
N PHE A 83 31.22 -23.76 -9.01
CA PHE A 83 32.11 -24.84 -8.58
C PHE A 83 31.94 -25.11 -7.09
N LYS A 84 32.29 -26.31 -6.65
CA LYS A 84 32.31 -26.73 -5.24
C LYS A 84 33.73 -27.08 -4.80
N LYS A 85 33.92 -27.18 -3.49
CA LYS A 85 35.18 -27.62 -2.90
C LYS A 85 35.62 -28.95 -3.52
N GLY A 86 36.88 -29.02 -3.94
CA GLY A 86 37.45 -30.19 -4.60
C GLY A 86 37.38 -30.18 -6.12
N ASP A 87 36.59 -29.27 -6.74
CA ASP A 87 36.57 -29.15 -8.20
C ASP A 87 37.86 -28.49 -8.69
N THR A 88 38.37 -28.92 -9.85
CA THR A 88 39.45 -28.22 -10.54
C THR A 88 38.89 -26.94 -11.16
N ILE A 89 39.46 -25.80 -10.81
CA ILE A 89 39.00 -24.48 -11.25
C ILE A 89 40.11 -23.67 -11.90
N ILE A 90 39.71 -22.77 -12.79
CA ILE A 90 40.52 -21.67 -13.28
C ILE A 90 40.42 -20.54 -12.26
N PRO A 91 41.53 -20.10 -11.62
CA PRO A 91 41.51 -18.97 -10.71
C PRO A 91 41.04 -17.71 -11.43
N LEU A 92 40.06 -17.01 -10.86
CA LEU A 92 39.53 -15.75 -11.38
C LEU A 92 39.89 -14.59 -10.44
N ASP A 93 40.05 -13.40 -11.00
CA ASP A 93 40.15 -12.16 -10.25
C ASP A 93 38.76 -11.64 -9.80
N GLU A 94 38.73 -10.50 -9.11
CA GLU A 94 37.51 -9.83 -8.64
C GLU A 94 36.53 -9.44 -9.77
N ASN A 95 37.00 -9.38 -11.02
CA ASN A 95 36.20 -9.05 -12.20
C ASN A 95 35.84 -10.29 -13.02
N GLY A 96 36.16 -11.50 -12.54
CA GLY A 96 35.84 -12.76 -13.19
C GLY A 96 36.76 -13.09 -14.36
N LYS A 97 37.91 -12.42 -14.48
CA LYS A 97 38.92 -12.72 -15.50
C LYS A 97 39.90 -13.75 -14.99
N PRO A 98 40.38 -14.68 -15.84
CA PRO A 98 41.42 -15.62 -15.44
C PRO A 98 42.67 -14.91 -14.91
N VAL A 99 43.24 -15.42 -13.83
CA VAL A 99 44.48 -14.88 -13.25
C VAL A 99 45.67 -15.36 -14.08
N TYR A 100 46.08 -14.53 -15.04
CA TYR A 100 47.22 -14.80 -15.91
C TYR A 100 48.56 -14.58 -15.19
N LYS A 101 49.53 -15.45 -15.47
CA LYS A 101 50.93 -15.31 -15.09
C LYS A 101 51.80 -15.16 -16.33
N VAL A 102 52.97 -14.53 -16.18
CA VAL A 102 53.97 -14.45 -17.24
C VAL A 102 54.98 -15.60 -17.04
N ASP A 103 55.15 -16.41 -18.07
CA ASP A 103 56.11 -17.51 -18.14
C ASP A 103 57.04 -17.35 -19.37
N TYR A 104 58.08 -18.17 -19.42
CA TYR A 104 59.04 -18.19 -20.52
C TYR A 104 59.18 -19.60 -21.10
N LYS A 105 59.00 -19.73 -22.42
CA LYS A 105 59.23 -20.98 -23.15
C LYS A 105 60.53 -20.90 -23.94
N LEU A 106 61.33 -21.96 -23.89
CA LEU A 106 62.47 -22.14 -24.80
C LEU A 106 61.99 -22.75 -26.12
N ASP A 107 61.80 -21.90 -27.12
CA ASP A 107 61.49 -22.28 -28.50
C ASP A 107 62.61 -21.75 -29.41
N GLY A 108 63.79 -22.37 -29.32
CA GLY A 108 65.02 -21.94 -30.02
C GLY A 108 66.14 -21.45 -29.07
N GLN A 109 66.98 -20.51 -29.54
CA GLN A 109 68.13 -19.99 -28.78
C GLN A 109 67.75 -18.91 -27.74
N GLU A 110 66.59 -18.27 -27.87
CA GLU A 110 66.14 -17.19 -26.98
C GLU A 110 64.78 -17.54 -26.32
N PRO A 111 64.60 -17.25 -25.02
CA PRO A 111 63.34 -17.50 -24.32
C PRO A 111 62.23 -16.56 -24.81
N ARG A 112 61.09 -17.13 -25.20
CA ARG A 112 59.89 -16.37 -25.59
C ARG A 112 58.98 -16.17 -24.38
N ARG A 113 58.54 -14.93 -24.14
CA ARG A 113 57.54 -14.59 -23.13
C ARG A 113 56.17 -15.10 -23.56
N VAL A 114 55.44 -15.75 -22.64
CA VAL A 114 54.07 -16.23 -22.85
C VAL A 114 53.22 -15.98 -21.62
N TYR A 115 51.90 -15.93 -21.79
CA TYR A 115 50.96 -15.92 -20.67
C TYR A 115 50.53 -17.35 -20.34
N SER A 116 50.33 -17.63 -19.06
CA SER A 116 49.84 -18.93 -18.59
C SER A 116 48.76 -18.79 -17.53
N VAL A 117 47.95 -19.84 -17.40
CA VAL A 117 46.98 -20.00 -16.32
C VAL A 117 47.14 -21.42 -15.78
N THR A 118 47.39 -21.52 -14.48
CA THR A 118 47.45 -22.81 -13.76
C THR A 118 46.14 -22.99 -13.00
N THR A 119 45.46 -24.11 -13.23
CA THR A 119 44.28 -24.47 -12.45
C THR A 119 44.67 -24.81 -11.03
N LYS A 120 43.70 -24.77 -10.12
CA LYS A 120 43.86 -25.25 -8.75
C LYS A 120 42.66 -26.07 -8.34
N ILE A 121 42.79 -26.84 -7.26
CA ILE A 121 41.65 -27.46 -6.60
C ILE A 121 40.95 -26.41 -5.74
N ALA A 122 39.64 -26.25 -5.92
CA ALA A 122 38.83 -25.30 -5.18
C ALA A 122 38.83 -25.63 -3.69
N THR A 123 39.20 -24.66 -2.86
CA THR A 123 39.14 -24.76 -1.40
C THR A 123 37.75 -24.35 -0.88
N GLN A 124 37.50 -24.52 0.42
CA GLN A 124 36.26 -24.00 1.02
C GLN A 124 36.24 -22.47 0.94
N ASP A 125 37.38 -21.82 1.21
CA ASP A 125 37.51 -20.36 1.14
C ASP A 125 37.20 -19.83 -0.27
N ASP A 126 37.56 -20.58 -1.31
CA ASP A 126 37.22 -20.22 -2.70
C ASP A 126 35.72 -20.27 -2.95
N VAL A 127 35.01 -21.26 -2.40
CA VAL A 127 33.56 -21.37 -2.55
C VAL A 127 32.84 -20.27 -1.79
N ASP A 128 33.29 -19.98 -0.57
CA ASP A 128 32.61 -19.03 0.32
C ASP A 128 32.82 -17.56 -0.09
N ASN A 129 33.97 -17.24 -0.70
CA ASN A 129 34.34 -15.86 -1.02
C ASN A 129 34.28 -15.51 -2.51
N SER A 130 34.25 -16.50 -3.41
CA SER A 130 34.16 -16.22 -4.84
C SER A 130 32.73 -15.85 -5.24
N PRO A 131 32.50 -14.69 -5.88
CA PRO A 131 31.21 -14.37 -6.49
C PRO A 131 30.78 -15.38 -7.56
N TYR A 132 31.74 -16.12 -8.11
CA TYR A 132 31.53 -17.06 -9.21
C TYR A 132 31.33 -18.50 -8.74
N SER A 133 31.37 -18.78 -7.43
CA SER A 133 31.20 -20.16 -6.92
C SER A 133 29.82 -20.73 -7.19
N ARG A 134 28.80 -19.88 -7.31
CA ARG A 134 27.42 -20.26 -7.65
C ARG A 134 27.13 -20.20 -9.15
N GLY A 135 28.03 -19.57 -9.91
CA GLY A 135 27.84 -19.29 -11.33
C GLY A 135 26.61 -18.44 -11.64
N ILE A 136 26.40 -18.18 -12.92
CA ILE A 136 25.21 -17.48 -13.43
C ILE A 136 23.93 -18.25 -13.07
N GLN A 137 23.98 -19.59 -13.02
CA GLN A 137 22.82 -20.40 -12.67
C GLN A 137 22.32 -20.09 -11.25
N GLY A 138 23.22 -19.91 -10.28
CA GLY A 138 22.82 -19.53 -8.92
C GLY A 138 22.15 -18.16 -8.85
N ASP A 139 22.63 -17.18 -9.62
CA ASP A 139 22.00 -15.86 -9.71
C ASP A 139 20.59 -15.95 -10.34
N ILE A 140 20.42 -16.79 -11.37
CA ILE A 140 19.12 -17.04 -12.01
C ILE A 140 18.15 -17.68 -11.01
N ASP A 141 18.61 -18.64 -10.21
CA ASP A 141 17.78 -19.32 -9.21
C ASP A 141 17.30 -18.34 -8.13
N ASP A 142 18.19 -17.45 -7.65
CA ASP A 142 17.83 -16.39 -6.69
C ASP A 142 16.80 -15.43 -7.29
N LEU A 143 17.00 -15.00 -8.54
CA LEU A 143 16.04 -14.13 -9.23
C LEU A 143 14.69 -14.82 -9.44
N TYR A 144 14.69 -16.12 -9.72
CA TYR A 144 13.46 -16.90 -9.90
C TYR A 144 12.66 -16.99 -8.60
N GLU A 145 13.32 -17.31 -7.48
CA GLU A 145 12.65 -17.36 -6.17
C GLU A 145 12.16 -15.98 -5.71
N ALA A 146 12.97 -14.93 -5.87
CA ALA A 146 12.54 -13.56 -5.57
C ALA A 146 11.33 -13.12 -6.42
N ASN A 147 11.31 -13.50 -7.70
CA ASN A 147 10.18 -13.21 -8.58
C ASN A 147 8.91 -13.98 -8.16
N LYS A 148 9.04 -15.25 -7.83
CA LYS A 148 7.94 -16.08 -7.32
C LYS A 148 7.35 -15.50 -6.02
N GLU A 149 8.18 -15.03 -5.10
CA GLU A 149 7.72 -14.34 -3.90
C GLU A 149 6.97 -13.05 -4.24
N ASN A 150 7.50 -12.24 -5.16
CA ASN A 150 6.83 -11.02 -5.61
C ASN A 150 5.48 -11.30 -6.28
N VAL A 151 5.37 -12.34 -7.10
CA VAL A 151 4.10 -12.78 -7.71
C VAL A 151 3.09 -13.16 -6.63
N ASN A 152 3.50 -13.91 -5.60
CA ASN A 152 2.62 -14.27 -4.49
C ASN A 152 2.12 -13.03 -3.73
N ARG A 153 3.00 -12.06 -3.47
CA ARG A 153 2.63 -10.79 -2.82
C ARG A 153 1.65 -9.97 -3.68
N LEU A 154 1.82 -9.97 -5.00
CA LEU A 154 0.89 -9.32 -5.93
C LEU A 154 -0.49 -9.97 -5.90
N ILE A 155 -0.55 -11.31 -5.84
CA ILE A 155 -1.82 -12.04 -5.69
C ILE A 155 -2.51 -11.65 -4.38
N GLU A 156 -1.80 -11.68 -3.25
CA GLU A 156 -2.37 -11.31 -1.94
C GLU A 156 -2.87 -9.86 -1.91
N HIS A 157 -2.11 -8.93 -2.52
CA HIS A 157 -2.54 -7.55 -2.67
C HIS A 157 -3.79 -7.43 -3.56
N GLY A 158 -3.88 -8.21 -4.62
CA GLY A 158 -5.07 -8.30 -5.47
C GLY A 158 -6.32 -8.68 -4.67
N ASP A 159 -6.24 -9.74 -3.87
CA ASP A 159 -7.34 -10.20 -3.02
C ASP A 159 -7.81 -9.12 -2.03
N LYS A 160 -6.87 -8.40 -1.40
CA LYS A 160 -7.18 -7.28 -0.50
C LYS A 160 -7.84 -6.11 -1.22
N ILE A 161 -7.44 -5.82 -2.46
CA ILE A 161 -8.07 -4.78 -3.28
C ILE A 161 -9.52 -5.16 -3.59
N PHE A 162 -9.79 -6.41 -3.97
CA PHE A 162 -11.16 -6.88 -4.20
C PHE A 162 -12.03 -6.78 -2.95
N ALA A 163 -11.53 -7.20 -1.78
CA ALA A 163 -12.26 -7.08 -0.52
C ALA A 163 -12.56 -5.61 -0.14
N ASN A 164 -11.62 -4.70 -0.41
CA ASN A 164 -11.83 -3.27 -0.20
C ASN A 164 -12.86 -2.70 -1.17
N GLU A 165 -12.87 -3.15 -2.42
CA GLU A 165 -13.87 -2.74 -3.42
C GLU A 165 -15.29 -3.13 -2.97
N GLU A 166 -15.49 -4.37 -2.50
CA GLU A 166 -16.76 -4.82 -1.93
C GLU A 166 -17.19 -3.97 -0.73
N SER A 167 -16.26 -3.66 0.17
CA SER A 167 -16.52 -2.83 1.35
C SER A 167 -16.95 -1.40 0.98
N VAL A 168 -16.32 -0.81 -0.04
CA VAL A 168 -16.69 0.51 -0.57
C VAL A 168 -18.08 0.47 -1.22
N GLN A 169 -18.42 -0.59 -1.96
CA GLN A 169 -19.77 -0.74 -2.54
C GLN A 169 -20.84 -0.85 -1.45
N TYR A 170 -20.58 -1.59 -0.37
CA TYR A 170 -21.47 -1.68 0.78
C TYR A 170 -21.69 -0.30 1.43
N LEU A 171 -20.61 0.43 1.73
CA LEU A 171 -20.69 1.76 2.31
C LEU A 171 -21.46 2.74 1.42
N ASN A 172 -21.26 2.66 0.11
CA ASN A 172 -22.02 3.48 -0.84
C ASN A 172 -23.52 3.22 -0.76
N ARG A 173 -23.95 1.95 -0.63
CA ARG A 173 -25.36 1.61 -0.46
C ARG A 173 -25.94 2.20 0.83
N GLU A 174 -25.23 2.09 1.93
CA GLU A 174 -25.67 2.66 3.22
C GLU A 174 -25.75 4.18 3.16
N VAL A 175 -24.81 4.84 2.48
CA VAL A 175 -24.87 6.29 2.26
C VAL A 175 -26.09 6.68 1.43
N GLN A 176 -26.43 5.93 0.37
CA GLN A 176 -27.65 6.19 -0.41
C GLN A 176 -28.92 6.04 0.44
N ASN A 177 -29.03 4.97 1.23
CA ASN A 177 -30.15 4.78 2.16
C ASN A 177 -30.27 5.96 3.14
N ASN A 178 -29.14 6.46 3.67
CA ASN A 178 -29.14 7.62 4.55
C ASN A 178 -29.57 8.92 3.85
N ILE A 179 -29.18 9.11 2.58
CA ILE A 179 -29.63 10.25 1.77
C ILE A 179 -31.15 10.21 1.59
N GLU A 180 -31.72 9.04 1.28
CA GLU A 180 -33.17 8.85 1.16
C GLU A 180 -33.89 9.18 2.48
N ASN A 181 -33.42 8.62 3.60
CA ASN A 181 -33.98 8.90 4.92
C ASN A 181 -33.93 10.40 5.29
N ILE A 182 -32.83 11.09 4.98
CA ILE A 182 -32.69 12.53 5.25
C ILE A 182 -33.69 13.33 4.40
N HIS A 183 -33.91 12.92 3.15
CA HIS A 183 -34.88 13.57 2.27
C HIS A 183 -36.32 13.40 2.79
N GLU A 184 -36.69 12.21 3.26
CA GLU A 184 -38.00 11.97 3.89
C GLU A 184 -38.19 12.81 5.15
N LEU A 185 -37.17 12.89 6.01
CA LEU A 185 -37.21 13.72 7.22
C LEU A 185 -37.37 15.21 6.88
N ALA A 186 -36.69 15.70 5.83
CA ALA A 186 -36.83 17.08 5.39
C ALA A 186 -38.25 17.39 4.91
N GLN A 187 -38.87 16.48 4.13
CA GLN A 187 -40.26 16.64 3.69
C GLN A 187 -41.24 16.67 4.87
N GLN A 188 -41.05 15.79 5.86
CA GLN A 188 -41.86 15.80 7.08
C GLN A 188 -41.69 17.11 7.87
N GLN A 189 -40.46 17.63 7.96
CA GLN A 189 -40.19 18.90 8.63
C GLN A 189 -40.92 20.07 7.95
N ASP A 190 -40.93 20.11 6.62
CA ASP A 190 -41.68 21.12 5.86
C ASP A 190 -43.19 21.03 6.11
N GLN A 191 -43.74 19.81 6.14
CA GLN A 191 -45.14 19.58 6.48
C GLN A 191 -45.46 20.06 7.90
N HIS A 192 -44.67 19.67 8.90
CA HIS A 192 -44.85 20.11 10.27
C HIS A 192 -44.77 21.64 10.41
N SER A 193 -43.88 22.30 9.65
CA SER A 193 -43.79 23.77 9.60
C SER A 193 -45.09 24.41 9.07
N SER A 194 -45.70 23.82 8.03
CA SER A 194 -46.99 24.25 7.50
C SER A 194 -48.13 24.05 8.50
N ASP A 195 -48.17 22.89 9.16
CA ASP A 195 -49.18 22.56 10.15
C ASP A 195 -49.13 23.51 11.35
N ILE A 196 -47.92 23.82 11.84
CA ILE A 196 -47.71 24.80 12.92
C ILE A 196 -48.23 26.19 12.53
N LYS A 197 -47.94 26.65 11.30
CA LYS A 197 -48.44 27.94 10.80
C LYS A 197 -49.97 27.98 10.73
N THR A 198 -50.57 26.87 10.27
CA THR A 198 -52.03 26.73 10.19
C THR A 198 -52.66 26.73 11.58
N LEU A 199 -52.11 25.95 12.50
CA LEU A 199 -52.57 25.90 13.89
C LEU A 199 -52.49 27.27 14.55
N LYS A 200 -51.38 27.99 14.37
CA LYS A 200 -51.20 29.36 14.88
C LYS A 200 -52.31 30.28 14.36
N LYS A 201 -52.59 30.28 13.05
CA LYS A 201 -53.64 31.11 12.45
C LYS A 201 -55.02 30.77 12.99
N ASN A 202 -55.32 29.49 13.20
CA ASN A 202 -56.61 29.06 13.76
C ASN A 202 -56.76 29.54 15.20
N VAL A 203 -55.73 29.37 16.03
CA VAL A 203 -55.72 29.87 17.41
C VAL A 203 -55.88 31.39 17.46
N GLU A 204 -55.16 32.14 16.62
CA GLU A 204 -55.30 33.60 16.54
C GLU A 204 -56.72 34.02 16.14
N LYS A 205 -57.33 33.33 15.17
CA LYS A 205 -58.71 33.58 14.75
C LYS A 205 -59.71 33.30 15.87
N ASP A 206 -59.59 32.16 16.55
CA ASP A 206 -60.53 31.74 17.59
C ASP A 206 -60.43 32.67 18.81
N LEU A 207 -59.22 33.09 19.18
CA LEU A 207 -59.01 34.07 20.25
C LEU A 207 -59.61 35.45 19.90
N LEU A 208 -59.48 35.88 18.65
CA LEU A 208 -60.06 37.14 18.19
C LEU A 208 -61.60 37.11 18.19
N ASP A 209 -62.20 36.02 17.70
CA ASP A 209 -63.66 35.82 17.74
C ASP A 209 -64.19 35.81 19.18
N LEU A 210 -63.52 35.06 20.06
CA LEU A 210 -63.86 35.03 21.48
C LEU A 210 -63.75 36.41 22.12
N SER A 211 -62.68 37.16 21.83
CA SER A 211 -62.52 38.54 22.32
C SER A 211 -63.65 39.45 21.84
N GLY A 212 -64.08 39.33 20.58
CA GLY A 212 -65.20 40.10 20.04
C GLY A 212 -66.51 39.80 20.77
N ARG A 213 -66.80 38.52 21.02
CA ARG A 213 -67.99 38.10 21.77
C ARG A 213 -67.98 38.57 23.22
N LEU A 214 -66.81 38.55 23.88
CA LEU A 214 -66.66 39.06 25.24
C LEU A 214 -66.86 40.57 25.33
N ILE A 215 -66.42 41.34 24.31
CA ILE A 215 -66.67 42.77 24.22
C ILE A 215 -68.17 43.06 24.06
N ALA A 216 -68.84 42.37 23.13
CA ALA A 216 -70.28 42.51 22.94
C ALA A 216 -71.06 42.20 24.23
N GLN A 217 -70.71 41.11 24.92
CA GLN A 217 -71.33 40.76 26.20
C GLN A 217 -71.10 41.83 27.27
N LYS A 218 -69.93 42.48 27.29
CA LYS A 218 -69.63 43.58 28.22
C LYS A 218 -70.50 44.81 27.93
N GLU A 219 -70.74 45.11 26.66
CA GLU A 219 -71.63 46.21 26.24
C GLU A 219 -73.08 45.94 26.66
N ASP A 220 -73.60 44.73 26.42
CA ASP A 220 -74.93 44.32 26.85
C ASP A 220 -75.10 44.44 28.39
N ILE A 221 -74.09 44.04 29.16
CA ILE A 221 -74.11 44.17 30.63
C ILE A 221 -74.15 45.65 31.05
N ALA A 222 -73.37 46.51 30.39
CA ALA A 222 -73.37 47.94 30.69
C ALA A 222 -74.73 48.61 30.37
N GLN A 223 -75.38 48.20 29.28
CA GLN A 223 -76.73 48.65 28.95
C GLN A 223 -77.74 48.18 30.01
N ASN A 224 -77.73 46.89 30.36
CA ASN A 224 -78.60 46.35 31.40
C ASN A 224 -78.40 47.07 32.76
N GLN A 225 -77.17 47.45 33.10
CA GLN A 225 -76.90 48.24 34.31
C GLN A 225 -77.55 49.63 34.25
N THR A 226 -77.51 50.28 33.09
CA THR A 226 -78.17 51.58 32.88
C THR A 226 -79.69 51.45 32.99
N ASP A 227 -80.28 50.45 32.32
CA ASP A 227 -81.73 50.22 32.34
C ASP A 227 -82.23 49.92 33.78
N ILE A 228 -81.46 49.15 34.55
CA ILE A 228 -81.79 48.87 35.96
C ILE A 228 -81.74 50.17 36.80
N GLN A 229 -80.78 51.05 36.55
CA GLN A 229 -80.67 52.32 37.26
C GLN A 229 -81.83 53.28 36.92
N ASP A 230 -82.24 53.31 35.66
CA ASP A 230 -83.40 54.09 35.21
C ASP A 230 -84.69 53.56 35.84
N LEU A 231 -84.88 52.24 35.89
CA LEU A 231 -86.02 51.60 36.57
C LEU A 231 -86.02 51.90 38.07
N ALA A 232 -84.86 51.87 38.74
CA ALA A 232 -84.75 52.24 40.15
C ALA A 232 -85.18 53.70 40.37
N THR A 233 -84.73 54.62 39.52
CA THR A 233 -85.09 56.05 39.57
C THR A 233 -86.60 56.26 39.34
N TYR A 234 -87.18 55.52 38.38
CA TYR A 234 -88.62 55.56 38.13
C TYR A 234 -89.43 55.08 39.34
N ASN A 235 -89.01 53.98 39.98
CA ASN A 235 -89.66 53.47 41.19
C ASN A 235 -89.57 54.46 42.35
N GLU A 236 -88.42 55.11 42.57
CA GLU A 236 -88.28 56.16 43.59
C GLU A 236 -89.25 57.33 43.36
N LEU A 237 -89.42 57.77 42.10
CA LEU A 237 -90.41 58.78 41.75
C LEU A 237 -91.84 58.31 42.03
N GLN A 238 -92.16 57.06 41.69
CA GLN A 238 -93.46 56.47 41.96
C GLN A 238 -93.75 56.42 43.47
N ASP A 239 -92.78 56.01 44.28
CA ASP A 239 -92.89 55.98 45.74
C ASP A 239 -93.12 57.39 46.30
N GLN A 240 -92.41 58.41 45.80
CA GLN A 240 -92.65 59.81 46.17
C GLN A 240 -94.05 60.28 45.80
N TYR A 241 -94.57 59.91 44.63
CA TYR A 241 -95.94 60.24 44.22
C TYR A 241 -96.98 59.55 45.12
N ALA A 242 -96.78 58.27 45.45
CA ALA A 242 -97.65 57.53 46.36
C ALA A 242 -97.67 58.13 47.77
N GLN A 243 -96.50 58.55 48.27
CA GLN A 243 -96.38 59.24 49.55
C GLN A 243 -97.16 60.58 49.52
N LYS A 244 -96.95 61.42 48.50
CA LYS A 244 -97.69 62.69 48.34
C LYS A 244 -99.20 62.51 48.25
N GLN A 245 -99.68 61.47 47.55
CA GLN A 245 -101.11 61.16 47.48
C GLN A 245 -101.66 60.78 48.85
N THR A 246 -100.93 59.97 49.61
CA THR A 246 -101.32 59.57 50.97
C THR A 246 -101.40 60.80 51.87
N GLU A 247 -100.39 61.67 51.85
CA GLU A 247 -100.38 62.94 52.59
C GLU A 247 -101.53 63.87 52.20
N ALA A 248 -101.86 63.97 50.90
CA ALA A 248 -102.98 64.77 50.41
C ALA A 248 -104.34 64.22 50.84
N ILE A 249 -104.53 62.89 50.81
CA ILE A 249 -105.73 62.22 51.31
C ILE A 249 -105.88 62.46 52.81
N ASP A 250 -104.80 62.31 53.59
CA ASP A 250 -104.80 62.58 55.03
C ASP A 250 -105.16 64.04 55.34
N ALA A 251 -104.64 65.00 54.56
CA ALA A 251 -104.99 66.41 54.68
C ALA A 251 -106.46 66.69 54.35
N LEU A 252 -107.02 66.08 53.29
CA LEU A 252 -108.44 66.19 52.93
C LEU A 252 -109.34 65.59 54.02
N ASN A 253 -108.98 64.41 54.54
CA ASN A 253 -109.71 63.76 55.64
C ASN A 253 -109.71 64.65 56.90
N LYS A 254 -108.58 65.27 57.23
CA LYS A 254 -108.48 66.23 58.33
C LYS A 254 -109.38 67.45 58.12
N ALA A 255 -109.30 68.11 56.96
CA ALA A 255 -110.14 69.27 56.63
C ALA A 255 -111.65 68.93 56.62
N SER A 256 -112.01 67.73 56.15
CA SER A 256 -113.39 67.26 56.18
C SER A 256 -113.91 67.01 57.61
N SER A 257 -113.05 66.51 58.50
CA SER A 257 -113.40 66.33 59.91
C SER A 257 -113.60 67.66 60.64
N GLU A 258 -112.84 68.69 60.26
CA GLU A 258 -112.99 70.06 60.81
C GLU A 258 -114.29 70.73 60.33
N ASN A 259 -114.71 70.52 59.08
CA ASN A 259 -115.95 71.08 58.52
C ASN A 259 -117.25 70.44 59.02
N THR A 260 -117.19 69.24 59.59
CA THR A 260 -118.36 68.55 60.17
C THR A 260 -118.58 68.87 61.66
N GLN A 261 -117.74 69.73 62.24
CA GLN A 261 -117.85 70.21 63.63
C GLN A 261 -118.47 71.62 63.77
N ASN A 262 -118.94 72.23 62.68
CA ASN A 262 -119.74 73.48 62.68
C ASN A 262 -121.23 73.18 62.50
#